data_AF-A0A2W3ZLY8-F1
#
_entry.id   AF-A0A2W3ZLY8-F1
#
_cell.length_a   1.000
_cell.length_b   1.000
_cell.length_c   1.000
_cell.angle_alpha   90.00
_cell.angle_beta   90.00
_cell.angle_gamma   90.00
#
_symmetry.space_group_name_H-M   'P 1'
#
loop_
_entity.id
_entity.type
_entity.pdbx_description
1 polymer ?
#
loop_
_entity_poly.entity_id
_entity_poly.type
_entity_poly.pdbx_seq_one_letter_code
_entity_poly.pdbx_strand_id
1 'polypeptide(L)'
;MNKYEDILKGEPLAFDRLYRKYHPVVYKLQKKYFLKDFDREDWLQEGRIIFHRSLEKYQDEHSVSIGTFFKSNFENHIRSLVRKQCALKRTIDAKSISLDQKIENQGESFFDYIGTEDSNALDQMIIREKLEQLPLVLSPFERITFEEYMNGKELKEIANDTDSREITVRSAYDRAKKKLKAIIYD
;
A
#
# COMPACT_ATOMS: atom_id res chain seq x y z
N MET A 1 -21.74 33.62 -23.09
CA MET A 1 -20.27 33.74 -23.22
C MET A 1 -19.70 33.82 -21.81
N ASN A 2 -18.79 32.91 -21.42
CA ASN A 2 -18.36 32.81 -20.03
C ASN A 2 -17.50 34.03 -19.70
N LYS A 3 -17.95 34.84 -18.73
CA LYS A 3 -17.31 36.10 -18.30
C LYS A 3 -15.84 35.95 -17.91
N TYR A 4 -15.39 34.74 -17.64
CA TYR A 4 -14.02 34.43 -17.21
C TYR A 4 -13.14 33.86 -18.33
N GLU A 5 -13.60 33.79 -19.59
CA GLU A 5 -12.80 33.26 -20.71
C GLU A 5 -11.45 33.97 -20.88
N ASP A 6 -11.41 35.30 -20.72
CA ASP A 6 -10.17 36.07 -20.84
C ASP A 6 -9.19 35.76 -19.70
N ILE A 7 -9.71 35.45 -18.50
CA ILE A 7 -8.91 35.05 -17.34
C ILE A 7 -8.34 33.63 -17.53
N LEU A 8 -9.09 32.77 -18.21
CA LEU A 8 -8.65 31.40 -18.55
C LEU A 8 -7.65 31.36 -19.71
N LYS A 9 -7.67 32.36 -20.62
CA LYS A 9 -6.85 32.40 -21.84
C LYS A 9 -5.62 33.32 -21.77
N GLY A 10 -5.57 34.31 -20.85
CA GLY A 10 -4.73 35.49 -21.07
C GLY A 10 -3.67 35.86 -20.03
N GLU A 11 -3.89 35.66 -18.72
CA GLU A 11 -2.88 36.06 -17.72
C GLU A 11 -2.90 35.18 -16.44
N PRO A 12 -1.83 34.41 -16.16
CA PRO A 12 -1.69 33.67 -14.91
C PRO A 12 -1.87 34.54 -13.67
N LEU A 13 -1.40 35.80 -13.73
CA LEU A 13 -1.50 36.76 -12.64
C LEU A 13 -2.95 37.19 -12.37
N ALA A 14 -3.80 37.30 -13.40
CA ALA A 14 -5.20 37.66 -13.25
C ALA A 14 -5.98 36.54 -12.55
N PHE A 15 -5.74 35.29 -12.94
CA PHE A 15 -6.31 34.13 -12.29
C PHE A 15 -5.90 34.04 -10.81
N ASP A 16 -4.61 34.19 -10.51
CA ASP A 16 -4.13 34.11 -9.13
C ASP A 16 -4.70 35.21 -8.25
N ARG A 17 -4.81 36.44 -8.76
CA ARG A 17 -5.48 37.55 -8.05
C ARG A 17 -6.94 37.22 -7.73
N LEU A 18 -7.65 36.58 -8.66
CA LEU A 18 -9.03 36.18 -8.46
C LEU A 18 -9.14 35.04 -7.46
N TYR A 19 -8.34 33.98 -7.61
CA TYR A 19 -8.36 32.81 -6.73
C TYR A 19 -8.02 33.16 -5.28
N ARG A 20 -7.08 34.09 -5.05
CA ARG A 20 -6.76 34.58 -3.69
C ARG A 20 -7.97 35.14 -2.95
N LYS A 21 -8.96 35.71 -3.64
CA LYS A 21 -10.22 36.19 -3.02
C LYS A 21 -11.07 35.05 -2.47
N TYR A 22 -10.87 33.82 -2.95
CA TYR A 22 -11.61 32.63 -2.55
C TYR A 22 -10.81 31.69 -1.62
N HIS A 23 -9.57 32.01 -1.27
CA HIS A 23 -8.83 31.30 -0.21
C HIS A 23 -9.63 31.11 1.10
N PRO A 24 -10.46 32.07 1.57
CA PRO A 24 -11.28 31.84 2.76
C PRO A 24 -12.24 30.63 2.65
N VAL A 25 -12.70 30.29 1.44
CA VAL A 25 -13.51 29.08 1.18
C VAL A 25 -12.66 27.83 1.44
N VAL A 26 -11.42 27.83 0.93
CA VAL A 26 -10.47 26.73 1.10
C VAL A 26 -10.14 26.54 2.58
N TYR A 27 -9.77 27.60 3.29
CA TYR A 27 -9.46 27.52 4.72
C TYR A 27 -10.64 27.08 5.57
N LYS A 28 -11.86 27.47 5.21
CA LYS A 28 -13.07 27.03 5.92
C LYS A 28 -13.29 25.53 5.77
N LEU A 29 -13.01 24.97 4.60
CA LEU A 29 -13.12 23.54 4.34
C LEU A 29 -11.96 22.75 4.93
N GLN A 30 -10.74 23.29 4.91
CA GLN A 30 -9.57 22.75 5.59
C GLN A 30 -9.81 22.57 7.10
N LYS A 31 -10.47 23.54 7.75
CA LYS A 31 -10.84 23.42 9.17
C LYS A 31 -11.94 22.39 9.42
N LYS A 32 -12.74 22.06 8.42
CA LYS A 32 -13.91 21.18 8.55
C LYS A 32 -13.57 19.71 8.27
N TYR A 33 -12.62 19.45 7.37
CA TYR A 33 -12.28 18.11 6.91
C TYR A 33 -10.80 17.83 7.16
N PHE A 34 -10.53 16.66 7.74
CA PHE A 34 -9.16 16.16 7.90
C PHE A 34 -8.79 15.28 6.71
N LEU A 35 -7.71 15.65 6.01
CA LEU A 35 -7.04 14.84 5.01
C LEU A 35 -5.65 14.52 5.52
N LYS A 36 -5.29 13.24 5.56
CA LYS A 36 -3.96 12.82 6.03
C LYS A 36 -2.92 13.24 4.98
N ASP A 37 -1.76 13.67 5.46
CA ASP A 37 -0.61 14.07 4.63
C ASP A 37 -0.87 15.30 3.75
N PHE A 38 -1.94 16.05 4.01
CA PHE A 38 -2.22 17.34 3.36
C PHE A 38 -1.73 18.50 4.23
N ASP A 39 -0.79 19.27 3.71
CA ASP A 39 -0.40 20.55 4.26
C ASP A 39 -1.25 21.71 3.71
N ARG A 40 -0.96 22.93 4.14
CA ARG A 40 -1.73 24.11 3.69
C ARG A 40 -1.59 24.36 2.18
N GLU A 41 -0.42 24.13 1.62
CA GLU A 41 -0.16 24.35 0.20
C GLU A 41 -0.89 23.31 -0.65
N ASP A 42 -0.99 22.05 -0.20
CA ASP A 42 -1.81 21.01 -0.84
C ASP A 42 -3.28 21.43 -0.94
N TRP A 43 -3.83 21.94 0.17
CA TRP A 43 -5.20 22.48 0.20
C TRP A 43 -5.39 23.63 -0.79
N LEU A 44 -4.44 24.55 -0.85
CA LEU A 44 -4.47 25.68 -1.78
C LEU A 44 -4.31 25.23 -3.23
N GLN A 45 -3.51 24.21 -3.50
CA GLN A 45 -3.31 23.65 -4.84
C GLN A 45 -4.58 22.94 -5.33
N GLU A 46 -5.19 22.08 -4.53
CA GLU A 46 -6.45 21.42 -4.86
C GLU A 46 -7.57 22.43 -5.06
N GLY A 47 -7.65 23.43 -4.19
CA GLY A 47 -8.58 24.54 -4.36
C GLY A 47 -8.35 25.28 -5.70
N ARG A 48 -7.10 25.48 -6.12
CA ARG A 48 -6.75 26.15 -7.37
C ARG A 48 -7.25 25.39 -8.59
N ILE A 49 -7.02 24.07 -8.60
CA ILE A 49 -7.46 23.16 -9.67
C ILE A 49 -8.99 23.17 -9.76
N ILE A 50 -9.68 23.02 -8.64
CA ILE A 50 -11.15 23.01 -8.62
C ILE A 50 -11.74 24.38 -8.96
N PHE A 51 -11.08 25.47 -8.55
CA PHE A 51 -11.51 26.82 -8.92
C PHE A 51 -11.40 27.04 -10.43
N HIS A 52 -10.29 26.63 -11.05
CA HIS A 52 -10.14 26.68 -12.51
C HIS A 52 -11.25 25.91 -13.23
N ARG A 53 -11.48 24.65 -12.83
CA ARG A 53 -12.56 23.81 -13.40
C ARG A 53 -13.94 24.39 -13.16
N SER A 54 -14.13 25.09 -12.04
CA SER A 54 -15.39 25.78 -11.74
C SER A 54 -15.57 26.98 -12.67
N LEU A 55 -14.52 27.77 -12.93
CA LEU A 55 -14.57 28.88 -13.88
C LEU A 55 -14.88 28.38 -15.29
N GLU A 56 -14.24 27.31 -15.78
CA GLU A 56 -14.48 26.76 -17.12
C GLU A 56 -15.95 26.40 -17.37
N LYS A 57 -16.62 25.86 -16.35
CA LYS A 57 -18.00 25.35 -16.43
C LYS A 57 -19.06 26.33 -15.95
N TYR A 58 -18.66 27.49 -15.45
CA TYR A 58 -19.59 28.44 -14.85
C TYR A 58 -20.44 29.16 -15.91
N GLN A 59 -21.75 29.18 -15.68
CA GLN A 59 -22.73 29.83 -16.54
C GLN A 59 -23.54 30.84 -15.73
N ASP A 60 -23.42 32.13 -16.06
CA ASP A 60 -24.06 33.23 -15.34
C ASP A 60 -25.59 33.16 -15.32
N GLU A 61 -26.19 32.43 -16.26
CA GLU A 61 -27.65 32.21 -16.37
C GLU A 61 -28.25 31.48 -15.16
N HIS A 62 -27.43 30.76 -14.37
CA HIS A 62 -27.91 29.90 -13.28
C HIS A 62 -28.18 30.62 -11.96
N SER A 63 -28.09 31.96 -11.90
CA SER A 63 -28.38 32.78 -10.71
C SER A 63 -27.57 32.45 -9.44
N VAL A 64 -26.51 31.65 -9.57
CA VAL A 64 -25.62 31.27 -8.47
C VAL A 64 -24.29 31.98 -8.65
N SER A 65 -23.77 32.61 -7.60
CA SER A 65 -22.45 33.24 -7.66
C SER A 65 -21.33 32.21 -7.85
N ILE A 66 -20.27 32.58 -8.58
CA ILE A 66 -19.07 31.74 -8.76
C ILE A 66 -18.50 31.23 -7.43
N GLY A 67 -18.56 32.04 -6.36
CA GLY A 67 -18.09 31.63 -5.04
C GLY A 67 -18.91 30.49 -4.43
N THR A 68 -20.22 30.51 -4.61
CA THR A 68 -21.11 29.44 -4.14
C THR A 68 -20.93 28.18 -4.97
N PHE A 69 -20.79 28.34 -6.29
CA PHE A 69 -20.52 27.23 -7.19
C PHE A 69 -19.18 26.55 -6.88
N PHE A 70 -18.11 27.34 -6.76
CA PHE A 70 -16.79 26.85 -6.36
C PHE A 70 -16.82 26.15 -5.01
N LYS A 71 -17.46 26.74 -3.99
CA LYS A 71 -17.57 26.12 -2.67
C LYS A 71 -18.22 24.74 -2.75
N SER A 72 -19.30 24.60 -3.52
CA SER A 72 -19.98 23.32 -3.70
C SER A 72 -19.09 22.29 -4.39
N ASN A 73 -18.45 22.68 -5.49
CA ASN A 73 -17.54 21.81 -6.25
C ASN A 73 -16.33 21.37 -5.39
N PHE A 74 -15.75 22.30 -4.64
CA PHE A 74 -14.59 22.03 -3.79
C PHE A 74 -14.97 21.14 -2.61
N GLU A 75 -16.08 21.39 -1.92
CA GLU A 75 -16.55 20.53 -0.83
C GLU A 75 -16.85 19.10 -1.32
N ASN A 76 -17.41 18.93 -2.52
CA ASN A 76 -17.63 17.62 -3.13
C ASN A 76 -16.32 16.90 -3.48
N HIS A 77 -15.33 17.64 -4.00
CA HIS A 77 -13.99 17.12 -4.26
C HIS A 77 -13.32 16.62 -2.97
N ILE A 78 -13.36 17.41 -1.90
CA ILE A 78 -12.83 17.02 -0.58
C ILE A 78 -13.52 15.77 -0.04
N ARG A 79 -14.86 15.68 -0.13
CA ARG A 79 -15.59 14.45 0.25
C ARG A 79 -15.15 13.23 -0.57
N SER A 80 -14.78 13.42 -1.83
CA SER A 80 -14.23 12.35 -2.67
C SER A 80 -12.87 11.90 -2.17
N LEU A 81 -11.97 12.84 -1.86
CA LEU A 81 -10.64 12.54 -1.30
C LEU A 81 -10.74 11.79 0.04
N VAL A 82 -11.60 12.26 0.95
CA VAL A 82 -11.83 11.58 2.24
C VAL A 82 -12.30 10.14 2.02
N ARG A 83 -13.26 9.91 1.11
CA ARG A 83 -13.72 8.56 0.80
C ARG A 83 -12.62 7.66 0.23
N LYS A 84 -11.79 8.18 -0.68
CA LYS A 84 -10.63 7.45 -1.23
C LYS A 84 -9.63 7.07 -0.14
N GLN A 85 -9.32 7.99 0.77
CA GLN A 85 -8.41 7.72 1.88
C GLN A 85 -8.97 6.64 2.83
N CYS A 86 -10.25 6.72 3.18
CA CYS A 86 -10.88 5.68 3.99
C CYS A 86 -10.91 4.32 3.27
N ALA A 87 -11.11 4.29 1.95
CA ALA A 87 -11.05 3.06 1.18
C ALA A 87 -9.65 2.45 1.20
N LEU A 88 -8.61 3.26 0.99
CA LEU A 88 -7.21 2.83 1.07
C LEU A 88 -6.89 2.25 2.45
N LYS A 89 -7.29 2.92 3.54
CA LYS A 89 -7.10 2.41 4.90
C LYS A 89 -7.77 1.04 5.09
N ARG A 90 -9.04 0.89 4.67
CA ARG A 90 -9.74 -0.41 4.76
C ARG A 90 -9.03 -1.51 3.97
N THR A 91 -8.51 -1.19 2.79
CA THR A 91 -7.74 -2.15 1.99
C THR A 91 -6.44 -2.54 2.69
N ILE A 92 -5.74 -1.59 3.32
CA ILE A 92 -4.55 -1.87 4.13
C ILE A 92 -4.92 -2.77 5.32
N ASP A 93 -5.94 -2.41 6.09
CA ASP A 93 -6.40 -3.19 7.24
C ASP A 93 -6.77 -4.62 6.82
N ALA A 94 -7.49 -4.79 5.70
CA ALA A 94 -7.89 -6.10 5.19
C ALA A 94 -6.73 -6.95 4.65
N LYS A 95 -5.65 -6.32 4.16
CA LYS A 95 -4.45 -7.02 3.66
C LYS A 95 -3.36 -7.16 4.73
N SER A 96 -3.49 -6.46 5.84
CA SER A 96 -2.54 -6.53 6.93
C SER A 96 -2.64 -7.88 7.64
N ILE A 97 -1.49 -8.47 7.96
CA ILE A 97 -1.40 -9.70 8.74
C ILE A 97 -0.69 -9.32 10.04
N SER A 98 -1.18 -9.86 11.17
CA SER A 98 -0.59 -9.60 12.49
C SER A 98 0.88 -10.03 12.50
N LEU A 99 1.76 -9.09 12.86
CA LEU A 99 3.18 -9.36 13.05
C LEU A 99 3.38 -10.33 14.22
N ASP A 100 2.66 -10.12 15.33
CA ASP A 100 2.73 -10.96 16.53
C ASP A 100 2.32 -12.40 16.22
N GLN A 101 1.26 -12.59 15.43
CA GLN A 101 0.82 -13.92 15.00
C GLN A 101 1.87 -14.60 14.11
N LYS A 102 2.53 -13.84 13.22
CA LYS A 102 3.62 -14.38 12.40
C LYS A 102 4.85 -14.74 13.23
N ILE A 103 5.22 -13.91 14.21
CA ILE A 103 6.33 -14.17 15.14
C ILE A 103 6.03 -15.40 16.01
N GLU A 104 4.80 -15.55 16.50
CA GLU A 104 4.37 -16.70 17.29
C GLU A 104 4.43 -18.01 16.47
N ASN A 105 3.96 -17.98 15.22
CA ASN A 105 3.95 -19.16 14.35
C ASN A 105 5.33 -19.51 13.75
N GLN A 106 6.15 -18.51 13.39
CA GLN A 106 7.41 -18.70 12.64
C GLN A 106 8.69 -18.46 13.47
N GLY A 107 8.54 -17.98 14.72
CA GLY A 107 9.65 -17.65 15.63
C GLY A 107 10.56 -16.53 15.12
N GLU A 108 11.75 -16.41 15.71
CA GLU A 108 12.75 -15.39 15.34
C GLU A 108 13.18 -15.44 13.87
N SER A 109 12.99 -16.59 13.18
CA SER A 109 13.34 -16.73 11.77
C SER A 109 12.49 -15.91 10.80
N PHE A 110 11.39 -15.30 11.26
CA PHE A 110 10.64 -14.34 10.47
C PHE A 110 11.43 -13.05 10.20
N PHE A 111 12.27 -12.62 11.16
CA PHE A 111 13.09 -11.41 11.00
C PHE A 111 14.20 -11.60 9.96
N ASP A 112 14.75 -12.82 9.82
CA ASP A 112 15.72 -13.18 8.77
C ASP A 112 15.16 -12.92 7.36
N TYR A 113 13.83 -12.97 7.17
CA TYR A 113 13.16 -12.80 5.87
C TYR A 113 12.85 -11.34 5.51
N ILE A 114 12.69 -10.45 6.51
CA ILE A 114 12.38 -9.02 6.26
C ILE A 114 13.64 -8.24 5.86
N GLY A 115 14.83 -8.72 6.22
CA GLY A 115 16.11 -8.03 6.02
C GLY A 115 16.79 -8.26 4.67
N THR A 116 16.22 -9.02 3.74
CA THR A 116 16.88 -9.29 2.45
C THR A 116 16.65 -8.14 1.47
N GLU A 117 17.66 -7.30 1.28
CA GLU A 117 17.79 -6.45 0.09
C GLU A 117 17.82 -7.30 -1.19
N ASP A 118 17.56 -6.67 -2.35
CA ASP A 118 17.57 -7.32 -3.67
C ASP A 118 18.86 -8.15 -3.87
N SER A 119 18.71 -9.48 -3.82
CA SER A 119 19.80 -10.42 -4.07
C SER A 119 20.29 -10.26 -5.51
N ASN A 120 21.60 -10.01 -5.67
CA ASN A 120 22.24 -9.86 -6.98
C ASN A 120 22.10 -11.17 -7.80
N ALA A 121 22.09 -11.09 -9.13
CA ALA A 121 21.89 -12.24 -10.02
C ALA A 121 22.91 -13.37 -9.80
N LEU A 122 24.13 -13.03 -9.37
CA LEU A 122 25.17 -14.01 -9.01
C LEU A 122 24.78 -14.84 -7.77
N ASP A 123 24.26 -14.18 -6.73
CA ASP A 123 23.84 -14.82 -5.48
C ASP A 123 22.66 -15.76 -5.74
N GLN A 124 21.70 -15.34 -6.58
CA GLN A 124 20.60 -16.19 -7.01
C GLN A 124 21.07 -17.44 -7.76
N MET A 125 22.12 -17.30 -8.60
CA MET A 125 22.69 -18.42 -9.35
C MET A 125 23.39 -19.43 -8.42
N ILE A 126 24.16 -18.94 -7.45
CA ILE A 126 24.83 -19.76 -6.42
C ILE A 126 23.79 -20.48 -5.55
N ILE A 127 22.75 -19.77 -5.09
CA ILE A 127 21.67 -20.37 -4.30
C ILE A 127 20.97 -21.47 -5.10
N ARG A 128 20.72 -21.26 -6.39
CA ARG A 128 20.06 -22.25 -7.25
C ARG A 128 20.90 -23.53 -7.38
N GLU A 129 22.20 -23.41 -7.64
CA GLU A 129 23.12 -24.55 -7.72
C GLU A 129 23.17 -25.33 -6.39
N LYS A 130 23.24 -24.61 -5.27
CA LYS A 130 23.25 -25.20 -3.93
C LYS A 130 21.92 -25.90 -3.60
N LEU A 131 20.78 -25.35 -4.03
CA LEU A 131 19.46 -25.96 -3.84
C LEU A 131 19.26 -27.26 -4.63
N GLU A 132 19.94 -27.45 -5.76
CA GLU A 132 19.89 -28.70 -6.52
C GLU A 132 20.47 -29.90 -5.73
N GLN A 133 21.32 -29.64 -4.74
CA GLN A 133 21.88 -30.67 -3.85
C GLN A 133 20.92 -31.07 -2.72
N LEU A 134 19.92 -30.23 -2.41
CA LEU A 134 19.02 -30.42 -1.28
C LEU A 134 18.29 -31.78 -1.28
N PRO A 135 17.75 -32.28 -2.42
CA PRO A 135 17.10 -33.59 -2.48
C PRO A 135 18.01 -34.78 -2.16
N LEU A 136 19.33 -34.62 -2.27
CA LEU A 136 20.31 -35.67 -1.97
C LEU A 136 20.65 -35.73 -0.47
N VAL A 137 20.47 -34.62 0.26
CA VAL A 137 20.88 -34.47 1.67
C VAL A 137 19.71 -34.69 2.63
N LEU A 138 18.48 -34.40 2.18
CA LEU A 138 17.27 -34.65 2.95
C LEU A 138 16.89 -36.13 2.92
N SER A 139 16.48 -36.66 4.08
CA SER A 139 15.80 -37.95 4.14
C SER A 139 14.44 -37.87 3.43
N PRO A 140 13.84 -39.00 3.02
CA PRO A 140 12.55 -39.01 2.34
C PRO A 140 11.46 -38.27 3.13
N PHE A 141 11.43 -38.44 4.46
CA PHE A 141 10.43 -37.80 5.32
C PHE A 141 10.69 -36.30 5.53
N GLU A 142 11.96 -35.90 5.67
CA GLU A 142 12.34 -34.48 5.74
C GLU A 142 11.99 -33.76 4.45
N ARG A 143 12.19 -34.41 3.30
CA ARG A 143 11.85 -33.87 1.98
C ARG A 143 10.36 -33.63 1.83
N ILE A 144 9.53 -34.65 2.10
CA ILE A 144 8.06 -34.52 2.05
C ILE A 144 7.60 -33.40 2.98
N THR A 145 8.09 -33.39 4.23
CA THR A 145 7.73 -32.36 5.22
C THR A 145 8.10 -30.95 4.74
N PHE A 146 9.29 -30.79 4.19
CA PHE A 146 9.78 -29.50 3.73
C PHE A 146 9.05 -29.01 2.46
N GLU A 147 8.80 -29.90 1.48
CA GLU A 147 8.06 -29.57 0.26
C GLU A 147 6.62 -29.14 0.57
N GLU A 148 5.90 -29.89 1.42
CA GLU A 148 4.53 -29.54 1.81
C GLU A 148 4.45 -28.23 2.60
N TYR A 149 5.47 -27.95 3.45
CA TYR A 149 5.58 -26.66 4.12
C TYR A 149 5.82 -25.51 3.12
N MET A 150 6.69 -25.71 2.13
CA MET A 150 6.94 -24.71 1.07
C MET A 150 5.72 -24.47 0.18
N ASN A 151 4.81 -25.45 0.07
CA ASN A 151 3.50 -25.30 -0.56
C ASN A 151 2.47 -24.56 0.33
N GLY A 152 2.87 -24.12 1.52
CA GLY A 152 2.07 -23.26 2.39
C GLY A 152 1.22 -23.99 3.43
N LYS A 153 1.40 -25.31 3.60
CA LYS A 153 0.71 -26.06 4.65
C LYS A 153 1.30 -25.80 6.03
N GLU A 154 0.45 -25.74 7.04
CA GLU A 154 0.89 -25.68 8.44
C GLU A 154 1.43 -27.04 8.90
N LEU A 155 2.37 -27.05 9.85
CA LEU A 155 2.97 -28.30 10.38
C LEU A 155 1.93 -29.29 10.90
N LYS A 156 0.81 -28.77 11.43
CA LYS A 156 -0.33 -29.57 11.90
C LYS A 156 -1.10 -30.22 10.75
N GLU A 157 -1.26 -29.53 9.63
CA GLU A 157 -1.91 -30.08 8.43
C GLU A 157 -1.04 -31.17 7.81
N ILE A 158 0.28 -30.93 7.73
CA ILE A 158 1.25 -31.93 7.25
C ILE A 158 1.24 -33.17 8.14
N ALA A 159 1.11 -33.00 9.47
CA ALA A 159 1.00 -34.11 10.41
C ALA A 159 -0.26 -34.97 10.15
N ASN A 160 -1.39 -34.33 9.86
CA ASN A 160 -2.62 -35.04 9.49
C ASN A 160 -2.47 -35.79 8.15
N ASP A 161 -1.87 -35.15 7.14
CA ASP A 161 -1.70 -35.73 5.80
C ASP A 161 -0.71 -36.91 5.78
N THR A 162 0.28 -36.89 6.67
CA THR A 162 1.33 -37.92 6.78
C THR A 162 1.06 -38.96 7.86
N ASP A 163 -0.14 -38.96 8.46
CA ASP A 163 -0.54 -39.81 9.60
C ASP A 163 0.54 -39.87 10.70
N SER A 164 1.11 -38.70 11.00
CA SER A 164 2.26 -38.53 11.88
C SER A 164 1.95 -37.59 13.03
N ARG A 165 2.71 -37.67 14.12
CA ARG A 165 2.58 -36.71 15.22
C ARG A 165 3.19 -35.37 14.81
N GLU A 166 2.54 -34.27 15.22
CA GLU A 166 3.01 -32.90 14.96
C GLU A 166 4.47 -32.68 15.39
N ILE A 167 4.88 -33.27 16.52
CA ILE A 167 6.27 -33.20 17.02
C ILE A 167 7.27 -33.85 16.03
N THR A 168 6.87 -34.95 15.40
CA THR A 168 7.70 -35.67 14.42
C THR A 168 7.89 -34.82 13.16
N VAL A 169 6.82 -34.19 12.68
CA VAL A 169 6.85 -33.28 11.53
C VAL A 169 7.69 -32.05 11.85
N ARG A 170 7.51 -31.43 13.02
CA ARG A 170 8.33 -30.30 13.47
C ARG A 170 9.81 -30.65 13.52
N SER A 171 10.15 -31.81 14.09
CA SER A 171 11.53 -32.28 14.18
C SER A 171 12.14 -32.58 12.79
N ALA A 172 11.33 -33.08 11.84
CA ALA A 172 11.76 -33.29 10.46
C ALA A 172 12.00 -31.95 9.73
N TYR A 173 11.08 -30.99 9.89
CA TYR A 173 11.22 -29.63 9.39
C TYR A 173 12.49 -28.95 9.92
N ASP A 174 12.73 -29.01 11.24
CA ASP A 174 13.90 -28.39 11.87
C ASP A 174 15.21 -29.00 11.37
N ARG A 175 15.26 -30.32 11.18
CA ARG A 175 16.43 -31.00 10.60
C ARG A 175 16.63 -30.62 9.13
N ALA A 176 15.57 -30.54 8.34
CA ALA A 176 15.63 -30.09 6.96
C ALA A 176 16.16 -28.65 6.86
N LYS A 177 15.63 -27.74 7.69
CA LYS A 177 16.07 -26.35 7.79
C LYS A 177 17.54 -26.24 8.20
N LYS A 178 18.00 -27.05 9.15
CA LYS A 178 19.42 -27.08 9.56
C LYS A 178 20.35 -27.52 8.42
N LYS A 179 19.95 -28.55 7.66
CA LYS A 179 20.70 -29.04 6.49
C LYS A 179 20.74 -27.99 5.37
N LEU A 180 19.62 -27.32 5.11
CA LEU A 180 19.56 -26.21 4.15
C LEU A 180 20.52 -25.08 4.53
N LYS A 181 20.53 -24.66 5.81
CA LYS A 181 21.47 -23.64 6.29
C LYS A 181 22.92 -24.07 6.09
N ALA A 182 23.28 -25.32 6.37
CA ALA A 182 24.62 -25.81 6.12
C ALA A 182 25.01 -25.69 4.64
N ILE A 183 24.14 -26.08 3.71
CA ILE A 183 24.43 -26.03 2.27
C ILE A 183 24.60 -24.59 1.76
N ILE A 184 23.76 -23.66 2.22
CA ILE A 184 23.79 -22.24 1.78
C ILE A 184 24.99 -21.50 2.35
N TYR A 185 25.39 -21.80 3.59
CA TYR A 185 26.48 -21.09 4.30
C TYR A 185 27.81 -21.87 4.34
N ASP A 186 27.91 -23.01 3.64
CA ASP A 186 29.17 -23.72 3.31
C ASP A 186 29.96 -22.97 2.23
#